data_AF-A0A928XMU8-F1
#
_entry.id   AF-A0A928XMU8-F1
#
_cell.length_a   1.000
_cell.length_b   1.000
_cell.length_c   1.000
_cell.angle_alpha   90.00
_cell.angle_beta   90.00
_cell.angle_gamma   90.00
#
_symmetry.space_group_name_H-M   'P 1'
#
loop_
_entity.id
_entity.type
_entity.pdbx_description
1 polymer ?
#
loop_
_entity_poly.entity_id
_entity_poly.type
_entity_poly.pdbx_seq_one_letter_code
_entity_poly.pdbx_strand_id
1 'polypeptide(L)'
;MSYVVIRSELIETLEEARAYYAERLVGDHSVVVGDRTLVLRFNQEEIHLFTEEVIAGRTPPPEKLVRRPGVSGETRVFSKQRARLMDQVLPTVRAPVRVLRAKIASGALLVGPPTLDSGARLAVVVAPGREADLFFVRTCYPMSVADFARALAGKPKASPWPPE
;
A
#
# COMPACT_ATOMS: atom_id res chain seq x y z
N MET A 1 1.47 -8.17 34.29
CA MET A 1 0.69 -7.82 33.09
C MET A 1 1.46 -8.30 31.87
N SER A 2 1.02 -9.41 31.28
CA SER A 2 1.59 -9.95 30.05
C SER A 2 1.10 -9.11 28.88
N TYR A 3 1.98 -8.32 28.28
CA TYR A 3 1.68 -7.65 27.02
C TYR A 3 1.59 -8.72 25.93
N VAL A 4 0.39 -8.97 25.42
CA VAL A 4 0.22 -9.78 24.21
C VAL A 4 0.79 -8.93 23.08
N VAL A 5 2.04 -9.22 22.70
CA VAL A 5 2.61 -8.71 21.46
C VAL A 5 1.89 -9.45 20.34
N ILE A 6 0.80 -8.86 19.85
CA ILE A 6 0.20 -9.32 18.60
C ILE A 6 1.28 -9.11 17.54
N ARG A 7 1.69 -10.18 16.88
CA ARG A 7 2.60 -10.10 15.73
C ARG A 7 1.76 -10.20 14.47
N SER A 8 2.15 -9.52 13.40
CA SER A 8 1.42 -9.58 12.13
C SER A 8 1.34 -10.99 11.55
N GLU A 9 2.26 -11.89 11.94
CA GLU A 9 2.21 -13.30 11.53
C GLU A 9 0.97 -14.04 12.04
N LEU A 10 0.39 -13.59 13.16
CA LEU A 10 -0.77 -14.19 13.82
C LEU A 10 -2.12 -13.67 13.28
N ILE A 11 -2.10 -12.71 12.34
CA ILE A 11 -3.33 -12.16 11.77
C ILE A 11 -3.97 -13.20 10.84
N GLU A 12 -5.19 -13.61 11.17
CA GLU A 12 -5.96 -14.63 10.47
C GLU A 12 -7.16 -14.04 9.72
N THR A 13 -7.66 -12.89 10.16
CA THR A 13 -8.87 -12.25 9.64
C THR A 13 -8.66 -10.78 9.25
N LEU A 14 -9.59 -10.23 8.46
CA LEU A 14 -9.60 -8.81 8.11
C LEU A 14 -9.82 -7.92 9.33
N GLU A 15 -10.65 -8.35 10.28
CA GLU A 15 -10.94 -7.59 11.49
C GLU A 15 -9.70 -7.46 12.38
N GLU A 16 -8.97 -8.56 12.59
CA GLU A 16 -7.69 -8.54 13.29
C GLU A 16 -6.67 -7.65 12.58
N ALA A 17 -6.60 -7.71 11.24
CA ALA A 17 -5.70 -6.85 10.47
C ALA A 17 -6.02 -5.37 10.67
N ARG A 18 -7.31 -5.02 10.60
CA ARG A 18 -7.77 -3.64 10.82
C ARG A 18 -7.47 -3.17 12.24
N ALA A 19 -7.76 -3.99 13.26
CA ALA A 19 -7.48 -3.65 14.65
C ALA A 19 -5.96 -3.47 14.88
N TYR A 20 -5.15 -4.41 14.39
CA TYR A 20 -3.70 -4.37 14.55
C TYR A 20 -3.06 -3.14 13.88
N TYR A 21 -3.51 -2.80 12.67
CA TYR A 21 -2.93 -1.68 11.92
C TYR A 21 -3.60 -0.32 12.20
N ALA A 22 -4.73 -0.28 12.90
CA ALA A 22 -5.35 0.97 13.35
C ALA A 22 -4.40 1.78 14.22
N GLU A 23 -3.71 1.15 15.17
CA GLU A 23 -2.81 1.89 16.07
C GLU A 23 -1.41 2.13 15.47
N ARG A 24 -1.03 1.35 14.45
CA ARG A 24 0.34 1.32 13.91
C ARG A 24 0.52 2.12 12.63
N LEU A 25 -0.53 2.16 11.80
CA LEU A 25 -0.47 2.77 10.47
C LEU A 25 -1.50 3.87 10.28
N VAL A 26 -2.73 3.72 10.78
CA VAL A 26 -3.78 4.72 10.53
C VAL A 26 -3.37 6.09 11.08
N GLY A 27 -3.61 7.12 10.29
CA GLY A 27 -3.19 8.50 10.58
C GLY A 27 -2.11 9.00 9.62
N ASP A 28 -1.46 10.08 10.03
CA ASP A 28 -0.56 10.88 9.20
C ASP A 28 0.90 10.57 9.48
N HIS A 29 1.67 10.35 8.41
CA HIS A 29 3.09 10.06 8.48
C HIS A 29 3.85 10.97 7.53
N SER A 30 4.73 11.80 8.08
CA SER A 30 5.62 12.63 7.27
C SER A 30 6.70 11.77 6.62
N VAL A 31 6.89 11.95 5.32
CA VAL A 31 7.93 11.29 4.52
C VAL A 31 8.66 12.32 3.68
N VAL A 32 9.96 12.12 3.47
CA VAL A 32 10.77 13.00 2.63
C VAL A 32 10.97 12.33 1.28
N VAL A 33 10.57 13.02 0.21
CA VAL A 33 10.69 12.55 -1.16
C VAL A 33 11.43 13.60 -1.97
N GLY A 34 12.70 13.32 -2.28
CA GLY A 34 13.61 14.34 -2.82
C GLY A 34 13.92 15.40 -1.76
N ASP A 35 13.57 16.65 -2.05
CA ASP A 35 13.72 17.82 -1.17
C ASP A 35 12.40 18.26 -0.51
N ARG A 36 11.29 17.54 -0.78
CA ARG A 36 9.96 17.85 -0.24
C ARG A 36 9.55 16.91 0.88
N THR A 37 8.83 17.46 1.86
CA THR A 37 8.12 16.69 2.88
C THR A 37 6.67 16.51 2.45
N LEU A 38 6.20 15.27 2.46
CA LEU A 38 4.81 14.90 2.14
C LEU A 38 4.16 14.25 3.35
N VAL A 39 2.84 14.33 3.44
CA VAL A 39 2.05 13.62 4.44
C VAL A 39 1.39 12.40 3.79
N LEU A 40 1.78 11.21 4.22
CA LEU A 40 1.09 9.97 3.87
C LEU A 40 0.05 9.65 4.92
N ARG A 41 -1.22 9.69 4.52
CA ARG A 41 -2.37 9.31 5.35
C ARG A 41 -2.81 7.90 5.03
N PHE A 42 -2.85 7.05 6.06
CA PHE A 42 -3.47 5.74 5.99
C PHE A 42 -4.88 5.85 6.51
N ASN A 43 -5.86 5.64 5.64
CA ASN A 43 -7.26 5.66 6.03
C ASN A 43 -7.68 4.30 6.60
N GLN A 44 -8.38 4.30 7.74
CA GLN A 44 -8.96 3.11 8.35
C GLN A 44 -9.94 2.39 7.41
N GLU A 45 -10.61 3.14 6.54
CA GLU A 45 -11.59 2.60 5.59
C GLU A 45 -10.98 2.06 4.29
N GLU A 46 -9.66 2.19 4.08
CA GLU A 46 -9.02 1.74 2.84
C GLU A 46 -9.01 0.21 2.76
N ILE A 47 -9.81 -0.33 1.85
CA ILE A 47 -10.04 -1.78 1.75
C ILE A 47 -8.87 -2.52 1.09
N HIS A 48 -8.11 -1.85 0.23
CA HIS A 48 -7.13 -2.53 -0.62
C HIS A 48 -5.87 -2.94 0.15
N LEU A 49 -5.59 -2.31 1.30
CA LEU A 49 -4.40 -2.58 2.10
C LEU A 49 -4.25 -4.07 2.41
N PHE A 50 -5.33 -4.72 2.84
CA PHE A 50 -5.32 -6.10 3.32
C PHE A 50 -5.98 -7.11 2.37
N THR A 51 -6.42 -6.69 1.18
CA THR A 51 -7.26 -7.51 0.30
C THR A 51 -6.72 -7.67 -1.11
N GLU A 52 -6.90 -8.84 -1.70
CA GLU A 52 -6.53 -9.16 -3.08
C GLU A 52 -7.76 -9.38 -3.96
N GLU A 53 -7.59 -9.21 -5.27
CA GLU A 53 -8.66 -9.47 -6.23
C GLU A 53 -9.00 -10.96 -6.24
N VAL A 54 -10.29 -11.25 -6.39
CA VAL A 54 -10.74 -12.63 -6.59
C VAL A 54 -10.25 -13.12 -7.95
N ILE A 55 -9.47 -14.20 -7.95
CA ILE A 55 -8.98 -14.85 -9.18
C ILE A 55 -10.18 -15.44 -9.93
N ALA A 56 -10.29 -15.14 -11.23
CA ALA A 56 -11.32 -15.70 -12.10
C ALA A 56 -11.37 -17.23 -12.02
N GLY A 57 -12.58 -17.80 -11.83
CA GLY A 57 -12.78 -19.24 -11.65
C GLY A 57 -12.71 -19.73 -10.20
N ARG A 58 -12.36 -18.88 -9.24
CA ARG A 58 -12.58 -19.12 -7.81
C ARG A 58 -13.68 -18.20 -7.32
N THR A 59 -14.77 -18.77 -6.81
CA THR A 59 -15.82 -18.00 -6.13
C THR A 59 -15.68 -18.25 -4.64
N PRO A 60 -15.07 -17.32 -3.88
CA PRO A 60 -15.06 -17.41 -2.43
C PRO A 60 -16.50 -17.37 -1.91
N PRO A 61 -16.78 -18.04 -0.78
CA PRO A 61 -18.05 -17.87 -0.09
C PRO A 61 -18.37 -16.38 0.17
N PRO A 62 -19.65 -15.95 0.07
CA PRO A 62 -20.04 -14.54 0.20
C PRO A 62 -19.52 -13.84 1.46
N GLU A 63 -19.42 -14.57 2.57
CA GLU A 63 -18.93 -14.08 3.86
C GLU A 63 -17.45 -13.70 3.86
N LYS A 64 -16.68 -14.17 2.87
CA LYS A 64 -15.26 -13.83 2.69
C LYS A 64 -15.04 -12.68 1.73
N LEU A 65 -16.10 -12.21 1.08
CA LEU A 65 -16.04 -11.13 0.11
C LEU A 65 -15.99 -9.78 0.81
N VAL A 66 -15.00 -8.98 0.43
CA VAL A 66 -14.86 -7.59 0.85
C VAL A 66 -15.28 -6.71 -0.31
N ARG A 67 -16.21 -5.79 -0.04
CA ARG A 67 -16.71 -4.83 -1.02
C ARG A 67 -16.42 -3.42 -0.57
N ARG A 68 -16.08 -2.55 -1.52
CA ARG A 68 -16.00 -1.11 -1.27
C ARG A 68 -17.42 -0.53 -1.23
N PRO A 69 -17.79 0.23 -0.19
CA PRO A 69 -19.03 1.00 -0.22
C PRO A 69 -19.07 1.94 -1.43
N GLY A 70 -20.18 1.94 -2.17
CA GLY A 70 -20.41 2.87 -3.29
C GLY A 70 -19.70 2.56 -4.61
N VAL A 71 -18.91 1.48 -4.72
CA VAL A 71 -18.29 1.05 -5.98
C VAL A 71 -18.82 -0.33 -6.36
N SER A 72 -19.54 -0.43 -7.48
CA SER A 72 -20.06 -1.70 -7.96
C SER A 72 -18.99 -2.49 -8.73
N GLY A 73 -18.90 -3.79 -8.49
CA GLY A 73 -18.18 -4.73 -9.35
C GLY A 73 -16.83 -5.22 -8.84
N GLU A 74 -16.15 -4.47 -7.97
CA GLU A 74 -14.89 -4.93 -7.40
C GLU A 74 -15.13 -5.84 -6.19
N THR A 75 -14.82 -7.13 -6.38
CA THR A 75 -14.92 -8.14 -5.33
C THR A 75 -13.52 -8.59 -4.93
N ARG A 76 -13.18 -8.42 -3.66
CA ARG A 76 -11.87 -8.76 -3.10
C ARG A 76 -12.01 -9.75 -1.95
N VAL A 77 -10.92 -10.42 -1.60
CA VAL A 77 -10.83 -11.29 -0.41
C VAL A 77 -9.68 -10.87 0.48
N PHE A 78 -9.81 -11.15 1.78
CA PHE A 78 -8.72 -10.95 2.72
C PHE A 78 -7.50 -11.79 2.34
N SER A 79 -6.32 -11.18 2.45
CA SER A 79 -5.04 -11.84 2.16
C SER A 79 -4.07 -11.62 3.31
N LYS A 80 -3.73 -12.70 4.02
CA LYS A 80 -2.73 -12.68 5.11
C LYS A 80 -1.38 -12.16 4.64
N GLN A 81 -0.99 -12.54 3.42
CA GLN A 81 0.25 -12.06 2.82
C GLN A 81 0.22 -10.54 2.66
N ARG A 82 -0.88 -9.98 2.16
CA ARG A 82 -1.04 -8.53 2.05
C ARG A 82 -1.05 -7.84 3.41
N ALA A 83 -1.73 -8.42 4.39
CA ALA A 83 -1.71 -7.92 5.76
C ALA A 83 -0.28 -7.83 6.31
N ARG A 84 0.52 -8.90 6.19
CA ARG A 84 1.92 -8.92 6.67
C ARG A 84 2.81 -7.90 5.97
N LEU A 85 2.57 -7.62 4.68
CA LEU A 85 3.33 -6.60 3.94
C LEU A 85 3.17 -5.19 4.51
N MET A 86 2.12 -4.94 5.29
CA MET A 86 1.85 -3.62 5.86
C MET A 86 2.90 -3.18 6.87
N ASP A 87 3.53 -4.13 7.58
CA ASP A 87 4.66 -3.84 8.46
C ASP A 87 5.84 -3.17 7.72
N GLN A 88 5.95 -3.42 6.42
CA GLN A 88 7.04 -2.92 5.59
C GLN A 88 6.75 -1.56 4.96
N VAL A 89 5.52 -1.04 5.06
CA VAL A 89 5.15 0.22 4.37
C VAL A 89 5.92 1.41 4.94
N LEU A 90 5.87 1.65 6.26
CA LEU A 90 6.60 2.77 6.88
C LEU A 90 8.11 2.69 6.69
N PRO A 91 8.78 1.53 6.91
CA PRO A 91 10.19 1.37 6.58
C PRO A 91 10.51 1.72 5.12
N THR A 92 9.66 1.30 4.19
CA THR A 92 9.85 1.55 2.75
C THR A 92 9.77 3.05 2.42
N VAL A 93 8.80 3.76 2.98
CA VAL A 93 8.55 5.18 2.63
C VAL A 93 9.40 6.18 3.43
N ARG A 94 10.03 5.74 4.53
CA ARG A 94 10.95 6.57 5.33
C ARG A 94 12.39 6.55 4.80
N ALA A 95 12.74 5.57 3.98
CA ALA A 95 14.00 5.55 3.26
C ALA A 95 13.92 6.43 1.99
N PRO A 96 15.05 6.79 1.34
CA PRO A 96 15.01 7.48 0.06
C PRO A 96 14.19 6.67 -0.95
N VAL A 97 13.00 7.19 -1.30
CA VAL A 97 12.10 6.55 -2.25
C VAL A 97 12.30 7.09 -3.65
N ARG A 98 12.11 6.22 -4.64
CA ARG A 98 11.87 6.61 -6.03
C ARG A 98 10.38 6.77 -6.23
N VAL A 99 10.01 7.80 -6.98
CA VAL A 99 8.62 8.03 -7.38
C VAL A 99 8.45 7.59 -8.81
N LEU A 100 7.48 6.71 -9.03
CA LEU A 100 7.06 6.25 -10.35
C LEU A 100 5.59 6.60 -10.55
N ARG A 101 5.15 6.69 -11.80
CA ARG A 101 3.72 6.91 -12.10
C ARG A 101 2.92 5.66 -11.74
N ALA A 102 1.86 5.83 -10.94
CA ALA A 102 0.93 4.73 -10.70
C ALA A 102 -0.02 4.53 -11.88
N LYS A 103 -0.67 3.36 -11.93
CA LYS A 103 -1.73 3.10 -12.92
C LYS A 103 -3.01 3.90 -12.65
N ILE A 104 -3.22 4.31 -11.40
CA ILE A 104 -4.38 5.14 -11.03
C ILE A 104 -4.15 6.60 -11.47
N ALA A 105 -5.22 7.27 -11.89
CA ALA A 105 -5.17 8.68 -12.27
C ALA A 105 -4.64 9.54 -11.12
N SER A 106 -3.70 10.43 -11.43
CA SER A 106 -3.00 11.32 -10.47
C SER A 106 -2.30 10.60 -9.32
N GLY A 107 -2.16 9.26 -9.35
CA GLY A 107 -1.46 8.53 -8.31
C GLY A 107 0.03 8.36 -8.61
N ALA A 108 0.76 8.06 -7.54
CA ALA A 108 2.16 7.72 -7.61
C ALA A 108 2.47 6.41 -6.89
N LEU A 109 3.61 5.86 -7.27
CA LEU A 109 4.16 4.66 -6.71
C LEU A 109 5.48 5.03 -6.03
N LEU A 110 5.49 4.95 -4.71
CA LEU A 110 6.68 5.14 -3.89
C LEU A 110 7.38 3.79 -3.76
N VAL A 111 8.63 3.74 -4.19
CA VAL A 111 9.43 2.51 -4.16
C VAL A 111 10.72 2.79 -3.39
N GLY A 112 10.83 2.18 -2.22
CA GLY A 112 12.00 2.27 -1.36
C GLY A 112 13.12 1.28 -1.74
N PRO A 113 14.13 1.12 -0.87
CA PRO A 113 15.13 0.08 -1.01
C PRO A 113 14.49 -1.32 -0.97
N PRO A 114 15.20 -2.38 -1.41
CA PRO A 114 14.71 -3.74 -1.25
C PRO A 114 14.55 -4.07 0.23
N THR A 115 13.32 -4.34 0.66
CA THR A 115 12.93 -4.62 2.04
C THR A 115 12.38 -6.04 2.23
N LEU A 116 12.31 -6.82 1.15
CA LEU A 116 11.77 -8.18 1.14
C LEU A 116 12.89 -9.19 0.93
N ASP A 117 12.80 -10.36 1.58
CA ASP A 117 13.83 -11.42 1.56
C ASP A 117 14.23 -11.89 0.15
N SER A 118 13.33 -11.74 -0.83
CA SER A 118 13.58 -12.08 -2.23
C SER A 118 14.43 -11.05 -2.99
N GLY A 119 14.89 -9.98 -2.32
CA GLY A 119 15.49 -8.81 -2.96
C GLY A 119 14.48 -7.92 -3.69
N ALA A 120 13.19 -8.24 -3.60
CA ALA A 120 12.11 -7.42 -4.12
C ALA A 120 11.95 -6.13 -3.29
N ARG A 121 11.38 -5.11 -3.92
CA ARG A 121 11.03 -3.85 -3.27
C ARG A 121 9.55 -3.88 -2.92
N LEU A 122 9.17 -3.21 -1.84
CA LEU A 122 7.76 -2.90 -1.64
C LEU A 122 7.42 -1.64 -2.45
N ALA A 123 6.36 -1.73 -3.25
CA ALA A 123 5.84 -0.60 -3.99
C ALA A 123 4.53 -0.12 -3.34
N VAL A 124 4.51 1.15 -2.93
CA VAL A 124 3.41 1.75 -2.18
C VAL A 124 2.68 2.73 -3.09
N VAL A 125 1.41 2.44 -3.38
CA VAL A 125 0.57 3.29 -4.23
C VAL A 125 -0.08 4.36 -3.36
N VAL A 126 0.08 5.60 -3.78
CA VAL A 126 -0.49 6.77 -3.13
C VAL A 126 -1.30 7.61 -4.12
N ALA A 127 -2.33 8.30 -3.64
CA ALA A 127 -3.13 9.24 -4.43
C ALA A 127 -3.26 10.57 -3.69
N PRO A 128 -3.23 11.72 -4.37
CA PRO A 128 -3.31 13.03 -3.74
C PRO A 128 -4.64 13.20 -3.00
N GLY A 129 -4.57 13.91 -1.88
CA GLY A 129 -5.72 14.45 -1.18
C GLY A 129 -6.16 15.80 -1.75
N ARG A 130 -7.10 16.45 -1.05
CA ARG A 130 -7.52 17.82 -1.39
C ARG A 130 -6.53 18.87 -0.90
N GLU A 131 -5.82 18.56 0.18
CA GLU A 131 -4.80 19.42 0.77
C GLU A 131 -3.48 19.24 0.03
N ALA A 132 -2.71 20.32 -0.08
CA ALA A 132 -1.37 20.28 -0.66
C ALA A 132 -0.49 19.30 0.13
N ASP A 133 0.35 18.55 -0.59
CA ASP A 133 1.30 17.57 -0.04
C ASP A 133 0.69 16.41 0.77
N LEU A 134 -0.64 16.33 0.87
CA LEU A 134 -1.35 15.20 1.46
C LEU A 134 -1.58 14.11 0.41
N PHE A 135 -1.21 12.89 0.76
CA PHE A 135 -1.41 11.71 -0.07
C PHE A 135 -2.02 10.56 0.74
N PHE A 136 -3.05 9.93 0.20
CA PHE A 136 -3.65 8.73 0.77
C PHE A 136 -2.94 7.49 0.27
N VAL A 137 -2.50 6.63 1.20
CA VAL A 137 -1.99 5.30 0.86
C VAL A 137 -3.17 4.43 0.44
N ARG A 138 -3.14 3.96 -0.81
CA ARG A 138 -4.21 3.14 -1.39
C ARG A 138 -3.92 1.67 -1.24
N THR A 139 -2.70 1.24 -1.53
CA THR A 139 -2.33 -0.18 -1.53
C THR A 139 -0.81 -0.31 -1.55
N CYS A 140 -0.30 -1.49 -1.26
CA CYS A 140 1.06 -1.84 -1.63
C CYS A 140 1.14 -3.26 -2.20
N TYR A 141 2.24 -3.57 -2.85
CA TYR A 141 2.54 -4.91 -3.35
C TYR A 141 4.05 -5.09 -3.57
N PRO A 142 4.56 -6.34 -3.56
CA PRO A 142 5.93 -6.62 -3.95
C PRO A 142 6.17 -6.28 -5.41
N MET A 143 7.24 -5.55 -5.69
CA MET A 143 7.75 -5.27 -7.03
C MET A 143 9.03 -6.05 -7.24
N SER A 144 9.04 -6.90 -8.28
CA SER A 144 10.21 -7.68 -8.63
C SER A 144 11.38 -6.81 -9.08
N VAL A 145 12.60 -7.35 -9.00
CA VAL A 145 13.81 -6.66 -9.48
C VAL A 145 13.68 -6.32 -10.97
N ALA A 146 13.14 -7.23 -11.77
CA ALA A 146 12.94 -7.04 -13.20
C ALA A 146 11.90 -5.95 -13.51
N ASP A 147 10.79 -5.93 -12.77
CA ASP A 147 9.76 -4.89 -12.95
C ASP A 147 10.28 -3.51 -12.56
N PHE A 148 11.06 -3.43 -11.49
CA PHE A 148 11.69 -2.18 -11.08
C PHE A 148 12.68 -1.68 -12.13
N ALA A 149 13.56 -2.55 -12.64
CA ALA A 149 14.51 -2.21 -13.69
C ALA A 149 13.80 -1.71 -14.96
N ARG A 150 12.71 -2.39 -15.36
CA ARG A 150 11.88 -1.99 -16.50
C ARG A 150 11.18 -0.66 -16.27
N ALA A 151 10.69 -0.40 -15.07
CA ALA A 151 10.06 0.88 -14.72
C ALA A 151 11.06 2.04 -14.78
N LEU A 152 12.32 1.81 -14.44
CA LEU A 152 13.41 2.80 -14.59
C LEU A 152 13.85 2.99 -16.05
N ALA A 153 13.87 1.91 -16.84
CA ALA A 153 14.29 1.95 -18.24
C ALA A 153 13.23 2.56 -19.18
N GLY A 154 11.95 2.60 -18.77
CA GLY A 154 10.91 3.31 -19.49
C GLY A 154 11.26 4.80 -19.59
N LYS A 155 11.24 5.36 -20.81
CA LYS A 155 11.43 6.81 -21.00
C LYS A 155 10.49 7.55 -20.04
N PRO A 156 10.99 8.45 -19.18
CA PRO A 156 10.13 9.21 -18.30
C PRO A 156 9.22 10.06 -19.19
N LYS A 157 7.93 9.73 -19.27
CA LYS A 157 6.94 10.80 -19.40
C LYS A 157 7.02 11.52 -18.07
N ALA A 158 7.92 12.50 -17.99
CA ALA A 158 8.10 13.34 -16.82
C ALA A 158 6.74 13.89 -16.44
N SER A 159 6.10 13.26 -15.47
CA SER A 159 5.01 13.88 -14.75
C SER A 159 5.71 14.67 -13.66
N PRO A 160 5.48 15.98 -13.54
CA PRO A 160 5.97 16.71 -12.38
C PRO A 160 5.51 15.98 -11.11
N TRP A 161 6.41 15.95 -10.14
CA TRP A 161 6.09 15.50 -8.78
C TRP A 161 5.94 16.74 -7.91
N PRO A 162 4.84 16.87 -7.15
CA PRO A 162 3.65 16.02 -7.12
C PRO A 162 2.85 16.09 -8.44
N PRO A 163 2.06 15.05 -8.78
CA PRO A 163 1.12 15.13 -9.90
C PRO A 163 0.12 16.26 -9.62
N GLU A 164 0.13 17.28 -10.48
CA GLU A 164 -0.90 18.33 -10.54
C GLU A 164 -2.26 17.76 -10.98
#